data_AF-A0A7I7T8P9-F1
#
_entry.id   AF-A0A7I7T8P9-F1
#
_cell.length_a   1.000
_cell.length_b   1.000
_cell.length_c   1.000
_cell.angle_alpha   90.00
_cell.angle_beta   90.00
_cell.angle_gamma   90.00
#
_symmetry.space_group_name_H-M   'P 1'
#
loop_
_entity.id
_entity.type
_entity.pdbx_description
1 polymer ?
#
loop_
_entity_poly.entity_id
_entity_poly.type
_entity_poly.pdbx_seq_one_letter_code
_entity_poly.pdbx_strand_id
1 'polypeptide(L)'
;MVANVPMRQAVEMGARSLIVLDCFFPGQLPGSTDTLADILLYTALVTMRSQAVAEATLVAETMPVVYLPGPAPKLVSPLDFTHTTDLIAEAYISARRFLEDVRIIGPGLYHQLPPGAGALA
;
A
#
# COMPACT_ATOMS: atom_id res chain seq x y z
N MET A 1 1.14 -15.17 -12.28
CA MET A 1 0.80 -13.74 -12.14
C MET A 1 1.80 -13.15 -11.15
N VAL A 2 2.56 -12.13 -11.54
CA VAL A 2 3.63 -11.54 -10.71
C VAL A 2 2.98 -10.74 -9.59
N ALA A 3 3.28 -11.06 -8.33
CA ALA A 3 2.78 -10.31 -7.19
C ALA A 3 3.53 -8.97 -7.11
N ASN A 4 2.82 -7.85 -7.08
CA ASN A 4 3.44 -6.53 -6.85
C ASN A 4 4.05 -6.44 -5.45
N VAL A 5 3.51 -7.21 -4.50
CA VAL A 5 3.98 -7.32 -3.13
C VAL A 5 4.26 -8.80 -2.83
N PRO A 6 5.49 -9.30 -3.02
CA PRO A 6 5.80 -10.72 -2.93
C PRO A 6 5.93 -11.21 -1.48
N MET A 7 4.82 -11.19 -0.73
CA MET A 7 4.81 -11.55 0.69
C MET A 7 5.05 -13.04 0.90
N ARG A 8 4.42 -13.90 0.10
CA ARG A 8 4.62 -15.36 0.18
C ARG A 8 6.07 -15.75 -0.06
N GLN A 9 6.75 -15.11 -1.01
CA GLN A 9 8.16 -15.36 -1.28
C GLN A 9 9.02 -14.98 -0.07
N ALA A 10 8.73 -13.84 0.57
CA ALA A 10 9.43 -13.46 1.80
C ALA A 10 9.20 -14.47 2.93
N VAL A 11 7.98 -15.01 3.06
CA VAL A 11 7.65 -16.09 4.00
C VAL A 11 8.42 -17.37 3.69
N GLU A 12 8.44 -17.80 2.42
CA GLU A 12 9.18 -18.98 1.95
C GLU A 12 10.71 -18.85 2.18
N MET A 13 11.22 -17.61 2.14
CA MET A 13 12.61 -17.29 2.52
C MET A 13 12.86 -17.30 4.03
N GLY A 14 11.85 -17.58 4.85
CA GLY A 14 11.96 -17.72 6.30
C GLY A 14 11.71 -16.44 7.10
N ALA A 15 11.04 -15.44 6.51
CA ALA A 15 10.64 -14.24 7.25
C ALA A 15 9.73 -14.61 8.45
N ARG A 16 9.98 -13.97 9.59
CA ARG A 16 9.17 -14.11 10.82
C ARG A 16 8.28 -12.89 11.10
N SER A 17 8.43 -11.86 10.29
CA SER A 17 7.68 -10.60 10.33
C SER A 17 7.82 -9.93 8.97
N LEU A 18 6.80 -9.20 8.54
CA LEU A 18 6.84 -8.44 7.29
C LEU A 18 6.59 -6.95 7.54
N ILE A 19 7.34 -6.11 6.84
CA ILE A 19 7.03 -4.69 6.66
C ILE A 19 6.75 -4.50 5.17
N VAL A 20 5.52 -4.13 4.86
CA VAL A 20 5.02 -4.01 3.50
C VAL A 20 4.98 -2.55 3.12
N LEU A 21 5.72 -2.21 2.06
CA LEU A 21 5.66 -0.91 1.40
C LEU A 21 4.95 -1.09 0.06
N ASP A 22 3.70 -0.66 -0.01
CA ASP A 22 2.90 -0.69 -1.23
C ASP A 22 2.87 0.70 -1.87
N CYS A 23 3.67 0.86 -2.93
CA CYS A 23 3.71 2.07 -3.74
C CYS A 23 2.76 2.03 -4.94
N PHE A 24 1.97 0.97 -5.09
CA PHE A 24 1.24 0.70 -6.32
C PHE A 24 -0.13 1.37 -6.38
N PHE A 25 -0.71 1.73 -5.22
CA PHE A 25 -2.03 2.35 -5.23
C PHE A 25 -1.92 3.85 -5.57
N PRO A 26 -2.43 4.30 -6.73
CA PRO A 26 -2.67 5.71 -6.93
C PRO A 26 -3.74 6.06 -5.91
N GLY A 27 -3.38 6.88 -4.93
CA GLY A 27 -4.25 7.19 -3.80
C GLY A 27 -5.64 7.72 -4.20
N GLN A 28 -5.83 8.12 -5.46
CA GLN A 28 -7.09 8.55 -6.02
C GLN A 28 -7.20 8.04 -7.47
N LEU A 29 -8.42 7.69 -7.86
CA LEU A 29 -8.73 7.14 -9.17
C LEU A 29 -8.51 8.19 -10.27
N PRO A 30 -8.18 7.80 -11.51
CA PRO A 30 -8.16 8.73 -12.64
C PRO A 30 -9.48 9.50 -12.70
N GLY A 31 -9.39 10.83 -12.87
CA GLY A 31 -10.52 11.75 -12.78
C GLY A 31 -11.59 11.56 -13.87
N SER A 32 -11.32 10.73 -14.88
CA SER A 32 -12.34 10.25 -15.80
C SER A 32 -12.09 8.80 -16.22
N THR A 33 -13.20 8.09 -16.43
CA THR A 33 -13.24 6.71 -16.93
C THR A 33 -13.85 6.72 -18.33
N ASP A 34 -13.37 7.64 -19.18
CA ASP A 34 -14.02 7.96 -20.45
C ASP A 34 -13.68 6.96 -21.56
N THR A 35 -12.61 6.18 -21.39
CA THR A 35 -12.18 5.18 -22.38
C THR A 35 -12.15 3.77 -21.80
N LEU A 36 -12.30 2.76 -22.68
CA LEU A 36 -12.14 1.36 -22.30
C LEU A 36 -10.75 1.07 -21.72
N ALA A 37 -9.72 1.77 -22.18
CA ALA A 37 -8.36 1.63 -21.65
C ALA A 37 -8.29 2.11 -20.18
N ASP A 38 -8.95 3.22 -19.85
CA ASP A 38 -9.00 3.74 -18.48
C ASP A 38 -9.75 2.80 -17.55
N ILE A 39 -10.87 2.23 -18.02
CA ILE A 39 -11.64 1.22 -17.27
C ILE A 39 -10.78 -0.02 -17.00
N LEU A 40 -10.05 -0.51 -18.00
CA LEU A 40 -9.19 -1.68 -17.87
C LEU A 40 -8.01 -1.42 -16.92
N LEU A 41 -7.35 -0.26 -17.05
CA LEU A 41 -6.27 0.16 -16.16
C LEU A 41 -6.79 0.28 -14.72
N TYR A 42 -7.94 0.93 -14.52
CA TYR A 42 -8.59 1.03 -13.22
C TYR A 42 -8.87 -0.35 -12.61
N THR A 43 -9.47 -1.25 -13.39
CA THR A 43 -9.80 -2.60 -12.94
C THR A 43 -8.54 -3.38 -12.56
N ALA A 44 -7.46 -3.24 -13.32
CA ALA A 44 -6.17 -3.85 -13.01
C ALA A 44 -5.60 -3.32 -11.69
N LEU A 45 -5.61 -2.00 -11.48
CA LEU A 45 -5.13 -1.36 -10.25
C LEU A 45 -5.91 -1.83 -9.02
N VAL A 46 -7.24 -1.87 -9.10
CA VAL A 46 -8.11 -2.34 -8.00
C VAL A 46 -7.87 -3.82 -7.71
N THR A 47 -7.76 -4.65 -8.76
CA THR A 47 -7.52 -6.10 -8.62
C THR A 47 -6.17 -6.38 -7.97
N MET A 48 -5.13 -5.64 -8.37
CA MET A 48 -3.80 -5.80 -7.78
C MET A 48 -3.79 -5.41 -6.30
N ARG A 49 -4.53 -4.35 -5.91
CA ARG A 49 -4.69 -3.99 -4.49
C ARG A 49 -5.44 -5.07 -3.71
N SER A 50 -6.54 -5.59 -4.23
CA SER A 50 -7.32 -6.61 -3.52
C SER A 50 -6.52 -7.90 -3.32
N GLN A 51 -5.67 -8.27 -4.28
CA GLN A 51 -4.74 -9.38 -4.16
C GLN A 51 -3.71 -9.16 -3.05
N ALA A 52 -3.06 -7.97 -3.00
CA ALA A 52 -2.10 -7.63 -1.97
C ALA A 52 -2.74 -7.63 -0.56
N VAL A 53 -3.95 -7.09 -0.42
CA VAL A 53 -4.67 -7.09 0.87
C VAL A 53 -5.06 -8.51 1.29
N ALA A 54 -5.54 -9.34 0.37
CA ALA A 54 -5.91 -10.72 0.67
C ALA A 54 -4.70 -11.55 1.11
N GLU A 55 -3.55 -11.38 0.44
CA GLU A 55 -2.32 -12.06 0.81
C GLU A 55 -1.77 -11.58 2.16
N ALA A 56 -1.82 -10.27 2.43
CA ALA A 56 -1.39 -9.71 3.71
C ALA A 56 -2.24 -10.26 4.87
N THR A 57 -3.54 -10.42 4.64
CA THR A 57 -4.48 -10.99 5.63
C THR A 57 -4.11 -12.43 5.96
N LEU A 58 -3.82 -13.26 4.94
CA LEU A 58 -3.45 -14.66 5.15
C LEU A 58 -2.11 -14.80 5.89
N VAL A 59 -1.11 -13.99 5.54
CA VAL A 59 0.20 -14.04 6.22
C VAL A 59 0.08 -13.54 7.66
N ALA A 60 -0.75 -12.53 7.90
CA ALA A 60 -1.01 -11.96 9.22
C ALA A 60 -1.59 -12.96 10.24
N GLU A 61 -2.23 -14.04 9.80
CA GLU A 61 -2.71 -15.11 10.70
C GLU A 61 -1.57 -15.77 11.49
N THR A 62 -0.36 -15.78 10.93
CA THR A 62 0.77 -16.56 11.48
C THR A 62 1.94 -15.70 11.92
N MET A 63 2.04 -14.45 11.47
CA MET A 63 3.13 -13.54 11.81
C MET A 63 2.71 -12.07 11.77
N PRO A 64 3.45 -11.16 12.44
CA PRO A 64 3.16 -9.74 12.34
C PRO A 64 3.44 -9.20 10.94
N VAL A 65 2.46 -8.51 10.37
CA VAL A 65 2.55 -7.83 9.07
C VAL A 65 2.24 -6.35 9.26
N VAL A 66 3.22 -5.49 9.06
CA VAL A 66 3.07 -4.04 9.14
C VAL A 66 2.92 -3.48 7.73
N TYR A 67 1.74 -2.97 7.40
CA TYR A 67 1.48 -2.33 6.12
C TYR A 67 1.62 -0.82 6.26
N LEU A 68 2.63 -0.23 5.62
CA LEU A 68 2.89 1.20 5.73
C LEU A 68 1.83 2.00 4.97
N PRO A 69 1.23 3.04 5.57
CA PRO A 69 0.33 3.91 4.86
C PRO A 69 1.11 4.75 3.84
N GLY A 70 0.66 4.72 2.59
CA GLY A 70 1.15 5.64 1.57
C GLY A 70 0.83 7.09 1.93
N PRO A 71 1.60 8.07 1.42
CA PRO A 71 1.27 9.48 1.57
C PRO A 71 -0.08 9.79 0.91
N ALA A 72 -0.60 10.99 1.17
CA ALA A 72 -1.83 11.44 0.55
C ALA A 72 -1.75 11.30 -0.99
N PRO A 73 -2.84 10.90 -1.64
CA PRO A 73 -2.89 10.73 -3.08
C PRO A 73 -2.38 11.95 -3.85
N LYS A 74 -1.52 11.73 -4.85
CA LYS A 74 -1.11 12.78 -5.80
C LYS A 74 -1.43 12.35 -7.23
N LEU A 75 -2.02 13.26 -7.99
CA LEU A 75 -2.28 13.09 -9.42
C LEU A 75 -1.01 13.35 -10.23
N VAL A 76 -0.02 12.47 -10.06
CA VAL A 76 1.24 12.48 -10.81
C VAL A 76 1.27 11.24 -11.71
N SER A 77 1.70 11.43 -12.96
CA SER A 77 1.92 10.29 -13.85
C SER A 77 3.03 9.41 -13.26
N PRO A 78 2.92 8.06 -13.30
CA PRO A 78 4.02 7.18 -12.91
C PRO A 78 5.31 7.39 -13.72
N LEU A 79 5.22 8.05 -14.87
CA LEU A 79 6.35 8.39 -15.74
C LEU A 79 6.84 9.83 -15.55
N ASP A 80 6.26 10.57 -14.59
CA ASP A 80 6.67 11.92 -14.24
C ASP A 80 7.68 11.91 -13.09
N PHE A 81 8.96 12.08 -13.44
CA PHE A 81 10.07 12.09 -12.49
C PHE A 81 10.36 13.47 -11.91
N THR A 82 9.59 14.51 -12.28
CA THR A 82 9.83 15.87 -11.75
C THR A 82 9.45 16.01 -10.28
N HIS A 83 8.60 15.11 -9.77
CA HIS A 83 8.10 15.12 -8.39
C HIS A 83 8.82 14.13 -7.46
N THR A 84 9.92 13.50 -7.88
CA THR A 84 10.59 12.43 -7.12
C THR A 84 10.95 12.85 -5.70
N THR A 85 11.56 14.03 -5.51
CA THR A 85 11.95 14.51 -4.18
C THR A 85 10.76 14.66 -3.24
N ASP A 86 9.68 15.26 -3.73
CA ASP A 86 8.47 15.49 -2.94
C ASP A 86 7.78 14.17 -2.57
N LEU A 87 7.70 13.23 -3.52
CA LEU A 87 7.12 11.90 -3.30
C LEU A 87 7.91 11.11 -2.24
N ILE A 88 9.24 11.15 -2.29
CA ILE A 88 10.10 10.49 -1.29
C ILE A 88 9.90 11.13 0.09
N ALA A 89 9.93 12.47 0.17
CA ALA A 89 9.81 13.17 1.44
C ALA A 89 8.47 12.91 2.12
N GLU A 90 7.37 12.90 1.37
CA GLU A 90 6.04 12.64 1.92
C GLU A 90 5.86 11.18 2.34
N ALA A 91 6.33 10.22 1.55
CA ALA A 91 6.30 8.82 1.93
C ALA A 91 7.10 8.58 3.23
N TYR A 92 8.26 9.24 3.37
CA TYR A 92 9.07 9.18 4.58
C TYR A 92 8.31 9.74 5.81
N ILE A 93 7.70 10.92 5.67
CA ILE A 93 6.94 11.55 6.77
C ILE A 93 5.73 10.69 7.16
N SER A 94 4.99 10.17 6.17
CA SER A 94 3.83 9.31 6.40
C SER A 94 4.21 8.04 7.15
N ALA A 95 5.22 7.31 6.66
CA ALA A 95 5.69 6.08 7.27
C ALA A 95 6.20 6.34 8.70
N ARG A 96 6.97 7.41 8.91
CA ARG A 96 7.52 7.75 10.22
C ARG A 96 6.41 8.02 11.25
N ARG A 97 5.41 8.83 10.91
CA ARG A 97 4.27 9.13 11.82
C ARG A 97 3.53 7.87 12.21
N PHE A 98 3.28 6.98 11.25
CA PHE A 98 2.62 5.71 11.52
C PHE A 98 3.46 4.81 12.44
N LEU A 99 4.78 4.74 12.20
CA LEU A 99 5.70 3.92 12.99
C LEU A 99 5.92 4.46 14.41
N GLU A 100 5.68 5.74 14.67
CA GLU A 100 5.75 6.33 16.02
C GLU A 100 4.65 5.76 16.95
N ASP A 101 3.48 5.43 16.39
CA ASP A 101 2.31 4.95 17.16
C ASP A 101 2.13 3.42 17.13
N VAL A 102 2.76 2.73 16.18
CA VAL A 102 2.53 1.29 16.00
C VAL A 102 3.13 0.47 17.15
N ARG A 103 2.31 -0.41 17.74
CA ARG A 103 2.76 -1.38 18.74
C ARG A 103 2.47 -2.80 18.25
N ILE A 104 3.54 -3.56 18.02
CA ILE A 104 3.46 -4.94 17.54
C ILE A 104 3.40 -5.87 18.76
N ILE A 105 2.29 -6.57 18.92
CA ILE A 105 2.03 -7.45 20.07
C ILE A 105 2.00 -8.94 19.71
N GLY A 106 2.02 -9.26 18.42
CA GLY A 106 1.96 -10.63 17.91
C GLY A 106 1.53 -10.69 16.45
N PRO A 107 1.15 -11.88 15.95
CA PRO A 107 0.55 -12.05 14.64
C PRO A 107 -0.65 -11.11 14.43
N GLY A 108 -0.74 -10.52 13.25
CA GLY A 108 -1.79 -9.56 12.91
C GLY A 108 -1.35 -8.58 11.84
N LEU A 109 -2.34 -7.95 11.21
CA LEU A 109 -2.14 -6.93 10.20
C LEU A 109 -2.22 -5.54 10.85
N TYR A 110 -1.12 -4.79 10.79
CA TYR A 110 -1.01 -3.44 11.33
C TYR A 110 -1.04 -2.43 10.18
N HIS A 111 -2.17 -1.75 9.96
CA HIS A 111 -2.39 -0.88 8.80
C HIS A 111 -3.18 0.41 9.09
N GLN A 112 -3.49 0.72 10.36
CA GLN A 112 -4.33 1.88 10.73
C GLN A 112 -3.48 3.09 11.13
N LEU A 113 -3.74 4.22 10.47
CA LEU A 113 -3.46 5.57 11.00
C LEU A 113 -4.41 5.84 12.20
N PRO A 114 -4.02 6.58 13.25
CA PRO A 114 -4.95 6.97 14.32
C PRO A 114 -6.26 7.56 13.76
N PRO A 115 -7.41 7.31 14.41
CA PRO A 115 -8.71 7.81 13.95
C PRO A 115 -8.69 9.34 13.89
N GLY A 116 -8.74 9.90 12.68
CA GLY A 116 -8.70 11.35 12.48
C GLY A 116 -8.40 11.85 11.06
N ALA A 117 -7.90 11.03 10.14
CA ALA A 117 -7.71 11.44 8.74
C ALA A 117 -8.64 10.66 7.80
N GLY A 118 -9.84 11.22 7.61
CA GLY A 118 -10.59 11.11 6.35
C GLY A 118 -11.06 9.72 5.95
N ALA A 119 -12.17 9.29 6.54
CA ALA A 119 -13.18 8.60 5.75
C ALA A 119 -13.62 9.54 4.60
N LEU A 120 -13.54 9.06 3.37
CA LEU A 120 -14.27 9.57 2.21
C LEU A 120 -14.81 8.29 1.56
N ALA A 121 -16.10 7.96 1.67
CA ALA A 121 -17.24 8.62 1.02
C ALA A 121 -17.02 8.72 -0.50
#